data_AF-A0A536I0R8-F1
#
_entry.id   AF-A0A536I0R8-F1
#
_cell.length_a   1.000
_cell.length_b   1.000
_cell.length_c   1.000
_cell.angle_alpha   90.00
_cell.angle_beta   90.00
_cell.angle_gamma   90.00
#
_symmetry.space_group_name_H-M   'P 1'
#
loop_
_entity.id
_entity.type
_entity.pdbx_description
1 polymer ?
#
loop_
_entity_poly.entity_id
_entity_poly.type
_entity_poly.pdbx_seq_one_letter_code
_entity_poly.pdbx_strand_id
1 'polypeptide(L)'
;MKQGDADVVVGRARPADLAGGGSGTDGALVRAAKSGDAAAFGELYERYRDAIYRYCLSRTGTAHDAEDLTSDVFVKALHSIDRYQERGLPFVAFLYRIARNAAIDRSRT
;
A
#
# COMPACT_ATOMS: atom_id res chain seq x y z
N MET A 1 -7.60 -32.12 -8.46
CA MET A 1 -6.90 -31.67 -7.22
C MET A 1 -5.41 -31.99 -7.33
N LYS A 2 -4.58 -30.99 -7.62
CA LYS A 2 -3.15 -30.94 -7.25
C LYS A 2 -2.84 -29.48 -6.90
N GLN A 3 -2.73 -29.23 -5.60
CA GLN A 3 -2.06 -28.08 -4.99
C GLN A 3 -0.54 -28.32 -5.07
N GLY A 4 0.24 -27.24 -5.10
CA GLY A 4 1.72 -27.22 -5.17
C GLY A 4 2.17 -27.03 -6.61
N ASP A 5 2.85 -25.96 -7.02
CA ASP A 5 3.74 -25.03 -6.34
C ASP A 5 3.53 -23.64 -6.95
N ALA A 6 3.21 -22.64 -6.13
CA ALA A 6 3.34 -21.23 -6.49
C ALA A 6 4.24 -20.56 -5.44
N ASP A 7 5.38 -21.21 -5.18
CA ASP A 7 6.59 -20.55 -4.72
C ASP A 7 7.41 -20.19 -5.97
N VAL A 8 8.17 -19.09 -5.95
CA VAL A 8 8.87 -18.45 -7.09
C VAL A 8 7.90 -17.56 -7.92
N VAL A 9 7.72 -16.26 -7.67
CA VAL A 9 8.70 -15.16 -7.58
C VAL A 9 8.08 -14.02 -6.76
N VAL A 10 8.18 -14.05 -5.43
CA VAL A 10 8.12 -12.80 -4.66
C VAL A 10 9.49 -12.16 -4.81
N GLY A 11 9.68 -11.41 -5.89
CA GLY A 11 10.84 -10.56 -6.07
C GLY A 11 11.01 -9.73 -4.81
N ARG A 12 12.17 -9.88 -4.15
CA ARG A 12 12.62 -9.08 -3.01
C ARG A 12 12.66 -7.60 -3.42
N ALA A 13 11.52 -6.93 -3.43
CA ALA A 13 11.50 -5.48 -3.35
C ALA A 13 12.14 -5.13 -2.01
N ARG A 14 13.42 -4.78 -2.03
CA ARG A 14 14.09 -4.27 -0.84
C ARG A 14 13.35 -2.99 -0.47
N PRO A 15 12.94 -2.81 0.80
CA PRO A 15 12.23 -1.61 1.23
C PRO A 15 13.03 -0.32 0.98
N ALA A 16 14.35 -0.43 0.77
CA ALA A 16 15.25 0.69 0.47
C ALA A 16 15.23 1.18 -0.99
N ASP A 17 14.65 0.42 -1.93
CA ASP A 17 14.68 0.76 -3.38
C ASP A 17 13.47 1.63 -3.81
N LEU A 18 12.45 1.75 -2.96
CA LEU A 18 11.25 2.56 -3.20
C LEU A 18 11.42 4.03 -2.81
N ALA A 19 12.65 4.48 -2.53
CA ALA A 19 12.95 5.87 -2.19
C ALA A 19 12.93 6.77 -3.45
N GLY A 20 11.76 6.91 -4.06
CA GLY A 20 11.50 7.92 -5.09
C GLY A 20 11.35 9.31 -4.46
N GLY A 21 12.25 10.24 -4.85
CA GLY A 21 11.96 11.63 -5.19
C GLY A 21 11.44 12.64 -4.16
N GLY A 22 11.02 12.24 -2.95
CA GLY A 22 10.52 13.16 -1.92
C GLY A 22 11.53 13.39 -0.80
N SER A 23 11.84 14.65 -0.50
CA SER A 23 12.86 15.04 0.51
C SER A 23 12.50 14.64 1.95
N GLY A 24 11.29 14.12 2.20
CA GLY A 24 10.77 13.77 3.53
C GLY A 24 10.93 12.29 3.91
N THR A 25 11.29 12.04 5.16
CA THR A 25 11.11 10.71 5.79
C THR A 25 9.63 10.37 5.85
N ASP A 26 9.26 9.09 5.71
CA ASP A 26 7.86 8.63 5.81
C ASP A 26 7.15 9.16 7.04
N GLY A 27 7.80 9.13 8.21
CA GLY A 27 7.17 9.59 9.44
C GLY A 27 6.86 11.09 9.45
N ALA A 28 7.71 11.90 8.80
CA ALA A 28 7.43 13.32 8.63
C ALA A 28 6.22 13.55 7.73
N LEU A 29 6.14 12.83 6.61
CA LEU A 29 5.01 12.91 5.68
C LEU A 29 3.71 12.43 6.33
N VAL A 30 3.77 11.35 7.10
CA VAL A 30 2.62 10.85 7.87
C VAL A 30 2.14 11.89 8.88
N ARG A 31 3.04 12.55 9.62
CA ARG A 31 2.66 13.61 10.57
C ARG A 31 2.04 14.83 9.89
N ALA A 32 2.59 15.25 8.75
CA ALA A 32 2.04 16.34 7.96
C ALA A 32 0.66 15.97 7.39
N ALA A 33 0.51 14.77 6.82
CA ALA A 33 -0.75 14.27 6.29
C ALA A 33 -1.86 14.18 7.35
N LYS A 34 -1.54 13.74 8.57
CA LYS A 34 -2.46 13.78 9.73
C LYS A 34 -2.90 15.19 10.13
N SER A 35 -2.09 16.19 9.79
CA SER A 35 -2.39 17.60 10.06
C SER A 35 -3.20 18.25 8.94
N GLY A 36 -3.62 17.47 7.94
CA GLY A 36 -4.41 17.92 6.79
C GLY A 36 -3.59 18.31 5.55
N ASP A 37 -2.27 18.05 5.55
CA ASP A 37 -1.43 18.30 4.37
C ASP A 37 -1.68 17.23 3.29
N ALA A 38 -2.51 17.57 2.31
CA ALA A 38 -2.82 16.70 1.18
C ALA A 38 -1.60 16.42 0.30
N ALA A 39 -0.65 17.35 0.19
CA ALA A 39 0.56 17.16 -0.60
C ALA A 39 1.49 16.12 0.05
N ALA A 40 1.58 16.14 1.38
CA ALA A 40 2.33 15.12 2.12
C ALA A 40 1.76 13.69 1.92
N PHE A 41 0.43 13.56 1.87
CA PHE A 41 -0.18 12.28 1.48
C PHE A 41 0.06 11.93 0.02
N GLY A 42 0.06 12.93 -0.88
CA GLY A 42 0.44 12.78 -2.29
C GLY A 42 1.85 12.18 -2.46
N GLU A 43 2.84 12.66 -1.71
CA GLU A 43 4.18 12.05 -1.74
C GLU A 43 4.19 10.59 -1.25
N LEU A 44 3.43 10.27 -0.18
CA LEU A 44 3.28 8.89 0.27
C LEU A 44 2.60 8.01 -0.80
N TYR A 45 1.62 8.57 -1.52
CA TYR A 45 0.98 7.88 -2.63
C TYR A 45 1.97 7.58 -3.74
N GLU A 46 2.69 8.58 -4.25
CA GLU A 46 3.69 8.40 -5.32
C GLU A 46 4.76 7.38 -4.94
N ARG A 47 5.22 7.41 -3.68
CA ARG A 47 6.23 6.48 -3.16
C ARG A 47 5.77 5.03 -3.13
N TYR A 48 4.49 4.79 -2.84
CA TYR A 48 3.98 3.45 -2.54
C TYR A 48 3.00 2.88 -3.56
N ARG A 49 2.49 3.69 -4.49
CA ARG A 49 1.48 3.28 -5.48
C ARG A 49 1.88 2.02 -6.21
N ASP A 50 3.08 1.97 -6.78
CA ASP A 50 3.53 0.86 -7.61
C ASP A 50 3.65 -0.45 -6.81
N ALA A 51 4.13 -0.37 -5.56
CA ALA A 51 4.28 -1.53 -4.70
C ALA A 51 2.91 -2.11 -4.29
N ILE A 52 1.94 -1.25 -4.00
CA ILE A 52 0.58 -1.65 -3.66
C ILE A 52 -0.16 -2.14 -4.91
N TYR A 53 0.03 -1.50 -6.06
CA TYR A 53 -0.55 -1.90 -7.33
C TYR A 53 -0.12 -3.32 -7.72
N ARG A 54 1.18 -3.62 -7.68
CA ARG A 54 1.70 -4.96 -7.97
C ARG A 54 1.12 -6.02 -7.03
N TYR A 55 0.97 -5.68 -5.74
CA TYR A 55 0.30 -6.58 -4.80
C TYR A 55 -1.17 -6.79 -5.17
N CYS A 56 -1.92 -5.73 -5.43
CA CYS A 56 -3.33 -5.83 -5.82
C CYS A 56 -3.51 -6.65 -7.10
N LEU A 57 -2.64 -6.45 -8.09
CA LEU A 57 -2.63 -7.23 -9.34
C LEU A 57 -2.43 -8.72 -9.09
N SER A 58 -1.55 -9.09 -8.17
CA SER A 58 -1.37 -10.51 -7.78
C SER A 58 -2.60 -11.11 -7.09
N ARG A 59 -3.51 -10.28 -6.55
CA ARG A 59 -4.73 -10.72 -5.87
C ARG A 59 -5.94 -10.76 -6.78
N THR A 60 -6.03 -9.85 -7.75
CA THR A 60 -7.20 -9.69 -8.62
C THR A 60 -7.03 -10.38 -9.98
N GLY A 61 -5.80 -10.51 -10.49
CA GLY A 61 -5.52 -11.15 -11.77
C GLY A 61 -5.80 -10.29 -13.01
N THR A 62 -6.39 -9.10 -12.86
CA THR A 62 -6.64 -8.15 -13.95
C THR A 62 -6.11 -6.76 -13.60
N ALA A 63 -5.67 -6.00 -14.60
CA ALA A 63 -5.19 -4.63 -14.41
C ALA A 63 -6.29 -3.70 -13.90
N HIS A 64 -7.48 -3.78 -14.49
CA HIS A 64 -8.65 -2.97 -14.10
C HIS A 64 -8.99 -3.13 -12.61
N ASP A 65 -9.14 -4.38 -12.15
CA ASP A 65 -9.51 -4.63 -10.77
C ASP A 65 -8.37 -4.27 -9.80
N ALA A 66 -7.12 -4.37 -10.26
CA ALA A 66 -5.96 -3.96 -9.49
C ALA A 66 -5.88 -2.45 -9.30
N GLU A 67 -6.18 -1.66 -10.33
CA GLU A 67 -6.24 -0.18 -10.25
C GLU A 67 -7.33 0.27 -9.28
N ASP A 68 -8.50 -0.35 -9.39
CA ASP A 68 -9.65 -0.06 -8.53
C ASP A 68 -9.34 -0.43 -7.06
N LEU A 69 -8.81 -1.63 -6.82
CA LEU A 69 -8.41 -2.06 -5.48
C LEU A 69 -7.27 -1.18 -4.91
N THR A 70 -6.33 -0.74 -5.75
CA THR A 70 -5.26 0.17 -5.31
C THR A 70 -5.84 1.51 -4.86
N SER A 71 -6.78 2.07 -5.64
CA SER A 71 -7.47 3.31 -5.30
C SER A 71 -8.21 3.19 -3.97
N ASP A 72 -8.97 2.10 -3.79
CA ASP A 72 -9.65 1.78 -2.54
C ASP A 72 -8.69 1.74 -1.33
N VAL A 73 -7.50 1.16 -1.51
CA VAL A 73 -6.50 1.07 -0.45
C VAL A 73 -6.02 2.44 -0.01
N PHE A 74 -5.71 3.33 -0.95
CA PHE A 74 -5.22 4.66 -0.61
C PHE A 74 -6.33 5.55 -0.04
N VAL A 75 -7.57 5.44 -0.51
CA VAL A 75 -8.73 6.12 0.12
C VAL A 75 -8.92 5.65 1.56
N LYS A 76 -8.89 4.33 1.80
CA LYS A 76 -8.98 3.76 3.15
C LYS A 76 -7.80 4.18 4.03
N ALA A 77 -6.60 4.26 3.46
CA ALA A 77 -5.40 4.72 4.15
C ALA A 77 -5.53 6.19 4.57
N LEU A 78 -6.00 7.07 3.68
CA LEU A 78 -6.24 8.48 3.98
C LEU A 78 -7.25 8.63 5.13
N HIS A 79 -8.38 7.93 5.08
CA HIS A 79 -9.39 7.97 6.17
C HIS A 79 -8.90 7.37 7.50
N SER A 80 -7.87 6.52 7.45
CA SER A 80 -7.36 5.81 8.63
C SER A 80 -6.03 6.38 9.14
N ILE A 81 -5.46 7.37 8.46
CA ILE A 81 -4.10 7.85 8.73
C ILE A 81 -3.98 8.45 10.13
N ASP A 82 -5.02 9.10 10.64
CA ASP A 82 -5.06 9.67 12.00
C ASP A 82 -4.87 8.62 13.08
N ARG A 83 -5.32 7.38 12.83
CA ARG A 83 -5.21 6.25 13.77
C ARG A 83 -3.90 5.48 13.61
N TYR A 84 -3.13 5.74 12.56
CA TYR A 84 -1.85 5.09 12.36
C TYR A 84 -0.87 5.51 13.47
N GLN A 85 -0.15 4.56 14.04
CA GLN A 85 0.88 4.84 15.05
C GLN A 85 2.20 4.26 14.56
N GLU A 86 3.23 5.11 14.52
CA GLU A 86 4.60 4.71 14.22
C GLU A 86 5.15 3.87 15.39
N ARG A 87 4.94 2.55 15.32
CA ARG A 87 5.42 1.58 16.31
C ARG A 87 6.65 0.81 15.82
N GLY A 88 7.53 1.48 15.07
CA GLY A 88 8.72 0.88 14.47
C GLY A 88 8.47 0.03 13.22
N LEU A 89 7.22 -0.02 12.74
CA LEU A 89 6.90 -0.62 11.44
C LEU A 89 6.86 0.46 10.35
N PRO A 90 7.34 0.16 9.13
CA PRO A 90 7.29 1.11 8.02
C PRO A 90 5.85 1.36 7.58
N PHE A 91 5.58 2.55 7.04
CA PHE A 91 4.24 2.93 6.59
C PHE A 91 3.67 1.98 5.53
N VAL A 92 4.53 1.42 4.66
CA VAL A 92 4.13 0.43 3.66
C VAL A 92 3.48 -0.82 4.28
N ALA A 93 3.85 -1.22 5.51
CA ALA A 93 3.23 -2.35 6.20
C ALA A 93 1.77 -2.06 6.57
N PHE A 94 1.45 -0.81 6.90
CA PHE A 94 0.08 -0.36 7.12
C PHE A 94 -0.74 -0.41 5.83
N LEU A 95 -0.17 0.03 4.70
CA LEU A 95 -0.82 -0.08 3.38
C LEU A 95 -1.10 -1.53 3.00
N TYR A 96 -0.14 -2.44 3.17
CA TYR A 96 -0.35 -3.87 2.89
C TYR A 96 -1.44 -4.49 3.77
N ARG A 97 -1.56 -4.06 5.03
CA ARG A 97 -2.65 -4.51 5.90
C ARG A 97 -4.01 -4.08 5.36
N ILE A 98 -4.14 -2.84 4.89
CA ILE A 98 -5.37 -2.35 4.27
C ILE A 98 -5.67 -3.12 2.98
N ALA A 99 -4.67 -3.28 2.10
CA ALA A 99 -4.79 -4.01 0.84
C ALA A 99 -5.24 -5.45 1.03
N ARG A 100 -4.65 -6.17 1.99
CA ARG A 100 -5.07 -7.52 2.34
C ARG A 100 -6.52 -7.57 2.78
N ASN A 101 -6.94 -6.64 3.65
CA ASN A 101 -8.31 -6.60 4.15
C ASN A 101 -9.31 -6.28 3.02
N ALA A 102 -8.98 -5.32 2.15
CA ALA A 102 -9.81 -4.95 1.01
C ALA A 102 -9.94 -6.09 -0.02
N ALA A 103 -8.86 -6.83 -0.30
CA ALA A 103 -8.89 -7.99 -1.17
C ALA A 103 -9.77 -9.13 -0.61
N ILE A 104 -9.71 -9.36 0.71
CA ILE A 104 -10.57 -10.36 1.37
C ILE A 104 -12.04 -9.96 1.28
N ASP A 105 -12.35 -8.69 1.53
CA ASP A 105 -13.72 -8.16 1.49
C ASP A 105 -14.38 -8.38 0.12
N ARG A 106 -13.66 -8.10 -0.98
CA ARG A 106 -14.11 -8.38 -2.35
C ARG A 106 -14.40 -9.86 -2.61
N SER A 107 -13.61 -10.77 -2.05
CA SER A 107 -13.82 -12.21 -2.28
C SER A 107 -15.04 -12.79 -1.54
N ARG A 108 -15.68 -12.01 -0.65
CA ARG A 108 -16.82 -12.45 0.17
C ARG A 108 -18.17 -11.99 -0.38
N THR A 109 -18.19 -11.04 -1.31
CA THR A 109 -19.38 -10.49 -1.97
C THR A 109 -19.59 -11.18 -3.31
#